data_AF-A0A7V1WX02-F1
#
_entry.id   AF-A0A7V1WX02-F1
#
_cell.length_a   1.000
_cell.length_b   1.000
_cell.length_c   1.000
_cell.angle_alpha   90.00
_cell.angle_beta   90.00
_cell.angle_gamma   90.00
#
_symmetry.space_group_name_H-M   'P 1'
#
loop_
_entity.id
_entity.type
_entity.pdbx_description
1 polymer ?
#
loop_
_entity_poly.entity_id
_entity_poly.type
_entity_poly.pdbx_seq_one_letter_code
_entity_poly.pdbx_strand_id
1 'polypeptide(L)'
;MNSKLFNPIKNKIAASIALLFFVLLGAGTMMAMKAPDKVKASGEKKIKAVAEKKKANTVWYFVGNSLSDDITASNWQTNDPGLGCGSGTALPCQMTVANASTPAQLQTFLNGKSDTAIRDTYADSKRSD
;
A
#
# COMPACT_ATOMS: atom_id res chain seq x y z
N MET A 1 30.99 -21.32 -44.37
CA MET A 1 30.43 -19.96 -44.25
C MET A 1 29.61 -19.88 -42.98
N ASN A 2 29.98 -18.94 -42.10
CA ASN A 2 29.26 -18.37 -40.96
C ASN A 2 28.77 -19.27 -39.81
N SER A 3 29.69 -19.52 -38.87
CA SER A 3 29.40 -19.75 -37.45
C SER A 3 29.25 -18.40 -36.72
N LYS A 4 28.07 -18.09 -36.19
CA LYS A 4 27.76 -17.01 -35.22
C LYS A 4 26.45 -17.40 -34.53
N LEU A 5 26.20 -17.30 -33.23
CA LEU A 5 26.90 -16.69 -32.11
C LEU A 5 26.28 -17.34 -30.84
N PHE A 6 27.10 -18.00 -30.02
CA PHE A 6 26.74 -18.28 -28.62
C PHE A 6 26.97 -17.01 -27.81
N ASN A 7 26.04 -16.63 -26.93
CA ASN A 7 26.36 -15.73 -25.83
C ASN A 7 25.45 -15.96 -24.59
N PRO A 8 25.91 -16.73 -23.58
CA PRO A 8 25.35 -16.69 -22.23
C PRO A 8 26.08 -15.63 -21.38
N ILE A 9 25.46 -14.47 -21.19
CA ILE A 9 25.88 -13.46 -20.21
C ILE A 9 25.16 -13.80 -18.90
N LYS A 10 25.80 -14.55 -17.99
CA LYS A 10 26.51 -14.02 -16.81
C LYS A 10 25.69 -12.97 -16.04
N ASN A 11 25.00 -13.39 -14.98
CA ASN A 11 25.05 -12.60 -13.75
C ASN A 11 24.98 -13.49 -12.51
N LYS A 12 26.13 -13.61 -11.85
CA LYS A 12 26.34 -14.23 -10.55
C LYS A 12 26.04 -13.17 -9.49
N ILE A 13 24.92 -13.31 -8.78
CA ILE A 13 24.65 -12.61 -7.52
C ILE A 13 24.79 -13.70 -6.44
N ALA A 14 26.00 -14.10 -6.04
CA ALA A 14 26.74 -13.49 -4.91
C ALA A 14 25.80 -13.29 -3.70
N ALA A 15 25.40 -14.35 -2.99
CA ALA A 15 26.14 -14.89 -1.83
C ALA A 15 26.81 -13.80 -0.97
N SER A 16 26.07 -13.16 -0.04
CA SER A 16 26.62 -12.23 0.98
C SER A 16 25.66 -11.82 2.13
N ILE A 17 24.57 -12.54 2.41
CA ILE A 17 23.59 -12.13 3.47
C ILE A 17 23.52 -13.18 4.59
N ALA A 18 24.68 -13.56 5.10
CA ALA A 18 24.81 -14.26 6.36
C ALA A 18 26.19 -13.92 6.92
N LEU A 19 26.30 -13.00 7.89
CA LEU A 19 27.20 -13.12 9.06
C LEU A 19 27.39 -11.87 9.96
N LEU A 20 26.94 -10.66 9.61
CA LEU A 20 27.58 -9.44 10.18
C LEU A 20 26.77 -8.55 11.15
N PHE A 21 25.85 -9.09 11.98
CA PHE A 21 25.20 -8.28 13.02
C PHE A 21 25.18 -8.87 14.44
N PHE A 22 25.92 -9.96 14.71
CA PHE A 22 25.91 -10.64 16.01
C PHE A 22 27.10 -10.34 16.94
N VAL A 23 27.95 -9.35 16.64
CA VAL A 23 29.12 -9.05 17.48
C VAL A 23 29.26 -7.53 17.60
N LEU A 24 29.44 -7.03 18.83
CA LEU A 24 29.72 -5.64 19.24
C LEU A 24 28.54 -4.87 19.86
N LEU A 25 28.10 -5.28 21.05
CA LEU A 25 27.82 -4.33 22.14
C LEU A 25 27.91 -5.09 23.48
N GLY A 26 29.13 -5.54 23.76
CA GLY A 26 29.52 -6.00 25.07
C GLY A 26 29.61 -4.83 26.06
N ALA A 27 29.27 -5.16 27.31
CA ALA A 27 29.83 -4.66 28.56
C ALA A 27 30.36 -3.21 28.61
N GLY A 28 29.66 -2.35 29.36
CA GLY A 28 30.12 -1.02 29.72
C GLY A 28 29.46 -0.50 30.99
N THR A 29 29.97 -0.96 32.13
CA THR A 29 30.06 -0.31 33.45
C THR A 29 28.83 0.38 34.07
N MET A 30 28.45 -0.18 35.23
CA MET A 30 27.67 0.47 36.27
C MET A 30 28.39 1.72 36.80
N MET A 31 27.67 2.83 36.92
CA MET A 31 27.99 3.92 37.84
C MET A 31 26.76 4.15 38.71
N ALA A 32 26.82 3.63 39.92
CA ALA A 32 25.92 3.96 41.01
C ALA A 32 26.47 5.18 41.77
N MET A 33 25.55 6.03 42.25
CA MET A 33 25.65 7.12 43.26
C MET A 33 24.99 8.39 42.68
N LYS A 34 24.13 9.15 43.36
CA LYS A 34 23.54 9.12 44.70
C LYS A 34 22.42 10.18 44.66
N ALA A 35 21.23 9.86 45.17
CA ALA A 35 20.12 10.82 45.35
C ALA A 35 20.42 11.76 46.54
N PRO A 36 19.81 12.96 46.64
CA PRO A 36 18.41 13.02 47.08
C PRO A 36 17.54 14.16 46.49
N ASP A 37 16.24 14.02 46.75
CA ASP A 37 15.17 15.03 46.67
C ASP A 37 14.77 15.56 45.29
N LYS A 38 13.67 15.04 44.71
CA LYS A 38 12.29 15.43 45.03
C LYS A 38 11.28 14.42 44.44
N VAL A 39 10.45 13.90 45.33
CA VAL A 39 9.02 13.58 45.18
C VAL A 39 8.47 13.45 43.74
N LYS A 40 8.17 12.19 43.40
CA LYS A 40 7.04 11.65 42.62
C LYS A 40 6.93 12.11 41.16
N ALA A 41 7.38 11.25 40.23
CA ALA A 41 6.53 10.26 39.54
C ALA A 41 5.61 10.95 38.51
N SER A 42 5.56 10.57 37.25
CA SER A 42 6.04 9.40 36.54
C SER A 42 5.83 9.73 35.06
N GLY A 43 6.85 9.47 34.25
CA GLY A 43 6.68 9.28 32.82
C GLY A 43 6.33 10.53 32.02
N GLU A 44 7.36 11.14 31.45
CA GLU A 44 7.33 11.42 30.02
C GLU A 44 7.02 10.10 29.27
N LYS A 45 5.75 9.69 29.28
CA LYS A 45 5.22 8.91 28.20
C LYS A 45 5.11 9.92 27.06
N LYS A 46 6.22 10.11 26.33
CA LYS A 46 6.14 10.37 24.90
C LYS A 46 5.39 9.15 24.34
N ILE A 47 4.07 9.16 24.49
CA ILE A 47 3.18 8.52 23.57
C ILE A 47 3.54 9.25 22.28
N LYS A 48 4.51 8.72 21.55
CA LYS A 48 4.43 8.69 20.11
C LYS A 48 3.06 8.06 19.87
N ALA A 49 2.04 8.90 19.91
CA ALA A 49 0.89 8.74 19.08
C ALA A 49 1.49 8.88 17.68
N VAL A 50 2.10 7.80 17.21
CA VAL A 50 1.68 7.27 15.94
C VAL A 50 0.18 7.14 16.15
N ALA A 51 -0.54 8.25 15.94
CA ALA A 51 -1.92 8.17 15.55
C ALA A 51 -1.80 7.25 14.35
N GLU A 52 -2.11 5.97 14.56
CA GLU A 52 -2.48 5.10 13.47
C GLU A 52 -3.53 5.93 12.76
N LYS A 53 -3.11 6.60 11.67
CA LYS A 53 -4.03 7.31 10.80
C LYS A 53 -5.00 6.22 10.42
N LYS A 54 -6.16 6.23 11.07
CA LYS A 54 -7.26 5.32 10.81
C LYS A 54 -7.37 5.33 9.30
N LYS A 55 -7.03 4.20 8.65
CA LYS A 55 -6.95 4.15 7.20
C LYS A 55 -8.31 4.57 6.70
N ALA A 56 -8.41 5.77 6.13
CA ALA A 56 -9.67 6.29 5.67
C ALA A 56 -9.97 5.50 4.39
N ASN A 57 -10.94 4.59 4.51
CA ASN A 57 -11.49 3.90 3.36
C ASN A 57 -12.36 4.90 2.61
N THR A 58 -12.13 5.03 1.31
CA THR A 58 -12.90 5.89 0.42
C THR A 58 -13.62 5.00 -0.58
N VAL A 59 -14.93 5.19 -0.72
CA VAL A 59 -15.72 4.52 -1.76
C VAL A 59 -15.59 5.34 -3.04
N TRP A 60 -15.23 4.66 -4.11
CA TRP A 60 -15.12 5.23 -5.45
C TRP A 60 -16.14 4.55 -6.35
N TYR A 61 -17.01 5.34 -6.95
CA TYR A 61 -18.01 4.93 -7.93
C TYR A 61 -17.46 5.11 -9.33
N PHE A 62 -17.52 4.06 -10.12
CA PHE A 62 -17.12 4.08 -11.51
C PHE A 62 -18.19 4.78 -12.34
N VAL A 63 -17.77 5.78 -13.13
CA VAL A 63 -18.61 6.54 -14.06
C VAL A 63 -18.16 6.39 -15.52
N GLY A 64 -17.11 5.58 -15.77
CA GLY A 64 -16.71 5.21 -17.13
C GLY A 64 -17.75 4.35 -17.83
N ASN A 65 -17.64 4.25 -19.16
CA ASN A 65 -18.59 3.54 -20.01
C ASN A 65 -18.01 2.28 -20.64
N SER A 66 -16.71 2.05 -20.47
CA SER A 66 -15.99 0.91 -21.03
C SER A 66 -15.08 0.27 -20.00
N LEU A 67 -14.70 -0.99 -20.24
CA LEU A 67 -13.76 -1.69 -19.36
C LEU A 67 -12.39 -0.99 -19.35
N SER A 68 -11.93 -0.42 -20.47
CA SER A 68 -10.66 0.32 -20.52
C SER A 68 -10.65 1.61 -19.68
N ASP A 69 -11.81 2.11 -19.26
CA ASP A 69 -11.89 3.33 -18.46
C ASP A 69 -11.53 3.10 -16.99
N ASP A 70 -11.60 1.86 -16.50
CA ASP A 70 -11.46 1.53 -15.07
C ASP A 70 -10.04 1.70 -14.51
N ILE A 71 -9.03 1.74 -15.38
CA ILE A 71 -7.64 2.01 -15.03
C ILE A 71 -7.34 3.50 -14.80
N THR A 72 -8.30 4.39 -15.13
CA THR A 72 -8.08 5.85 -15.07
C THR A 72 -8.94 6.48 -13.99
N ALA A 73 -8.31 7.15 -13.02
CA ALA A 73 -8.98 7.74 -11.86
C ALA A 73 -10.03 8.81 -12.19
N SER A 74 -9.94 9.47 -13.36
CA SER A 74 -10.95 10.45 -13.80
C SER A 74 -12.32 9.82 -14.11
N ASN A 75 -12.36 8.50 -14.32
CA ASN A 75 -13.58 7.75 -14.53
C ASN A 75 -14.16 7.20 -13.22
N TRP A 76 -13.69 7.73 -12.09
CA TRP A 76 -14.15 7.40 -10.76
C TRP A 76 -14.47 8.68 -9.98
N GLN A 77 -15.48 8.61 -9.13
CA GLN A 77 -15.87 9.72 -8.26
C GLN A 77 -16.33 9.22 -6.89
N THR A 78 -16.32 10.09 -5.89
CA THR A 78 -16.72 9.73 -4.52
C THR A 78 -18.19 9.99 -4.22
N ASN A 79 -18.87 10.75 -5.07
CA ASN A 79 -20.31 10.97 -4.97
C ASN A 79 -21.03 9.86 -5.73
N ASP A 80 -22.05 9.26 -5.13
CA ASP A 80 -22.84 8.23 -5.79
C ASP A 80 -23.58 8.83 -7.01
N PRO A 81 -23.30 8.38 -8.24
CA PRO A 81 -23.99 8.84 -9.43
C PRO A 81 -25.41 8.26 -9.59
N GLY A 82 -25.84 7.33 -8.73
CA GLY A 82 -27.13 6.65 -8.85
C GLY A 82 -27.18 5.62 -9.99
N LEU A 83 -26.03 5.09 -10.42
CA LEU A 83 -25.91 4.19 -11.58
C LEU A 83 -26.45 2.76 -11.35
N GLY A 84 -26.95 2.44 -10.16
CA GLY A 84 -27.43 1.11 -9.80
C GLY A 84 -26.28 0.09 -9.72
N CYS A 85 -25.79 -0.17 -8.51
CA CYS A 85 -24.80 -1.21 -8.27
C CYS A 85 -25.48 -2.54 -7.94
N GLY A 86 -25.06 -3.63 -8.60
CA GLY A 86 -25.64 -4.95 -8.49
C GLY A 86 -24.80 -6.03 -9.16
N SER A 87 -25.47 -7.08 -9.66
CA SER A 87 -24.86 -8.18 -10.41
C SER A 87 -25.36 -8.16 -11.85
N GLY A 88 -25.00 -7.11 -12.60
CA GLY A 88 -25.38 -6.97 -14.01
C GLY A 88 -24.20 -7.26 -14.94
N THR A 89 -23.59 -6.18 -15.43
CA THR A 89 -22.56 -6.15 -16.47
C THR A 89 -21.14 -6.48 -15.97
N ALA A 90 -20.17 -6.54 -16.88
CA ALA A 90 -18.75 -6.68 -16.54
C ALA A 90 -18.14 -5.39 -15.94
N LEU A 91 -18.81 -4.24 -16.09
CA LEU A 91 -18.27 -2.96 -15.62
C LEU A 91 -18.26 -2.93 -14.08
N PRO A 92 -17.17 -2.47 -13.45
CA PRO A 92 -17.19 -2.22 -12.02
C PRO A 92 -18.24 -1.14 -11.70
N CYS A 93 -18.90 -1.23 -10.55
CA CYS A 93 -19.79 -0.15 -10.10
C CYS A 93 -19.13 0.70 -9.04
N GLN A 94 -18.59 0.07 -7.99
CA GLN A 94 -17.85 0.76 -6.96
C GLN A 94 -16.69 -0.08 -6.42
N MET A 95 -15.72 0.57 -5.81
CA MET A 95 -14.65 -0.07 -5.04
C MET A 95 -14.34 0.73 -3.78
N THR A 96 -13.97 0.03 -2.72
CA THR A 96 -13.53 0.65 -1.47
C THR A 96 -12.01 0.61 -1.38
N VAL A 97 -11.36 1.78 -1.40
CA VAL A 97 -9.90 1.88 -1.41
C VAL A 97 -9.39 2.53 -0.12
N ALA A 98 -8.49 1.84 0.57
CA ALA A 98 -7.83 2.36 1.77
C ALA A 98 -6.76 3.39 1.42
N ASN A 99 -6.77 4.54 2.10
CA ASN A 99 -5.79 5.63 1.93
C ASN A 99 -5.79 6.28 0.54
N ALA A 100 -6.88 6.18 -0.22
CA ALA A 100 -7.05 6.85 -1.50
C ALA A 100 -8.23 7.82 -1.45
N SER A 101 -8.03 8.95 -0.77
CA SER A 101 -9.02 10.03 -0.61
C SER A 101 -9.00 11.06 -1.74
N THR A 102 -8.04 10.97 -2.66
CA THR A 102 -7.91 11.90 -3.80
C THR A 102 -7.74 11.14 -5.12
N PRO A 103 -8.08 11.73 -6.28
CA PRO A 103 -7.89 11.09 -7.58
C PRO A 103 -6.44 10.67 -7.86
N ALA A 104 -5.45 11.44 -7.39
CA ALA A 104 -4.04 11.09 -7.55
C ALA A 104 -3.64 9.85 -6.73
N GLN A 105 -4.17 9.71 -5.51
CA GLN A 105 -3.96 8.52 -4.68
C GLN A 105 -4.68 7.31 -5.27
N LEU A 106 -5.88 7.51 -5.83
CA LEU A 106 -6.60 6.48 -6.56
C LEU A 106 -5.80 6.00 -7.78
N GLN A 107 -5.28 6.93 -8.59
CA GLN A 107 -4.47 6.57 -9.75
C GLN A 107 -3.23 5.77 -9.34
N THR A 108 -2.59 6.16 -8.22
CA THR A 108 -1.47 5.39 -7.66
C THR A 108 -1.88 3.97 -7.27
N PHE A 109 -3.07 3.80 -6.70
CA PHE A 109 -3.63 2.49 -6.39
C PHE A 109 -3.90 1.68 -7.66
N LEU A 110 -4.58 2.26 -8.66
CA LEU A 110 -4.94 1.61 -9.92
C LEU A 110 -3.69 1.16 -10.71
N ASN A 111 -2.66 2.02 -10.79
CA ASN A 111 -1.38 1.69 -11.44
C ASN A 111 -0.67 0.48 -10.81
N GLY A 112 -0.96 0.16 -9.55
CA GLY A 112 -0.40 -0.99 -8.85
C GLY A 112 -1.18 -2.29 -9.04
N LYS A 113 -2.25 -2.30 -9.85
CA LYS A 113 -3.14 -3.45 -10.09
C LYS A 113 -3.18 -3.79 -11.57
N SER A 114 -3.54 -5.04 -11.87
CA SER A 114 -4.00 -5.39 -13.22
C SER A 114 -5.45 -4.97 -13.42
N ASP A 115 -5.84 -4.71 -14.65
CA ASP A 115 -7.21 -4.41 -15.08
C ASP A 115 -8.21 -5.46 -14.54
N THR A 116 -7.86 -6.74 -14.66
CA THR A 116 -8.68 -7.84 -14.14
C THR A 116 -8.80 -7.82 -12.63
N ALA A 117 -7.74 -7.47 -11.90
CA ALA A 117 -7.79 -7.40 -10.44
C ALA A 117 -8.70 -6.25 -9.98
N ILE A 118 -8.64 -5.08 -10.65
CA ILE A 118 -9.54 -3.94 -10.39
C ILE A 118 -10.99 -4.40 -10.47
N ARG A 119 -11.33 -5.16 -11.52
CA ARG A 119 -12.68 -5.66 -11.76
C ARG A 119 -13.10 -6.75 -10.80
N ASP A 120 -12.27 -7.76 -10.57
CA ASP A 120 -12.73 -9.04 -10.01
C ASP A 120 -12.32 -9.24 -8.55
N THR A 121 -11.33 -8.49 -8.07
CA THR A 121 -10.84 -8.57 -6.69
C THR A 121 -11.19 -7.34 -5.86
N TYR A 122 -11.12 -6.14 -6.46
CA TYR A 122 -11.29 -4.88 -5.72
C TYR A 122 -12.65 -4.22 -5.92
N ALA A 123 -13.35 -4.49 -7.02
CA ALA A 123 -14.71 -3.99 -7.17
C ALA A 123 -15.63 -4.68 -6.16
N ASP A 124 -16.33 -3.88 -5.36
CA ASP A 124 -17.29 -4.37 -4.38
C ASP A 124 -18.60 -4.83 -5.05
N SER A 125 -18.86 -4.33 -6.26
CA SER A 125 -20.06 -4.66 -7.05
C SER A 125 -19.84 -4.35 -8.53
N LYS A 126 -20.75 -4.85 -9.36
CA LYS A 126 -20.80 -4.60 -10.80
C LYS A 126 -21.96 -3.68 -11.16
N ARG A 127 -21.88 -3.00 -12.29
CA ARG A 127 -22.99 -2.12 -12.71
C ARG A 127 -24.17 -2.99 -13.14
N SER A 128 -25.38 -2.65 -12.71
CA SER A 128 -26.59 -3.32 -13.19
C SER A 128 -26.74 -3.16 -14.72
N ASP A 129 -27.40 -4.12 -15.35
CA ASP A 129 -27.75 -4.11 -16.77
C ASP A 129 -28.89 -3.14 -17.12
#